data_AF-A0AAJ7EEV9-F1
#
_entry.id   AF-A0AAJ7EEV9-F1
#
_cell.length_a   1.000
_cell.length_b   1.000
_cell.length_c   1.000
_cell.angle_alpha   90.00
_cell.angle_beta   90.00
_cell.angle_gamma   90.00
#
_symmetry.space_group_name_H-M   'P 1'
#
loop_
_entity.id
_entity.type
_entity.pdbx_description
1 polymer ?
#
loop_
_entity_poly.entity_id
_entity_poly.type
_entity_poly.pdbx_seq_one_letter_code
_entity_poly.pdbx_strand_id
1 'polypeptide(L)'
;MSNNKVAIVTGANKGLGFPLVKELCEKLDGIVYLTSRDETREAVKENKEIEDGWGDSPYVVSKVGVNAYTFLLNRRLADRGIKVDCVHPGYVISDMTRGSGNVSPDEAAKVVVKVALDSESGGRYFWHNGDVVPWDGPDPRGYIDGKK
;
A
#
# COMPACT_ATOMS: atom_id res chain seq x y z
N MET A 1 6.42 -9.32 -27.15
CA MET A 1 7.19 -9.13 -25.92
C MET A 1 6.31 -9.63 -24.78
N SER A 2 6.78 -10.57 -23.95
CA SER A 2 5.99 -11.01 -22.79
C SER A 2 5.86 -9.83 -21.82
N ASN A 3 4.64 -9.44 -21.50
CA ASN A 3 4.37 -8.25 -20.70
C ASN A 3 4.81 -8.48 -19.25
N ASN A 4 5.65 -7.58 -18.75
CA ASN A 4 6.45 -7.75 -17.53
C ASN A 4 5.79 -7.10 -16.29
N LYS A 5 4.49 -6.83 -16.33
CA LYS A 5 3.81 -6.06 -15.28
C LYS A 5 3.41 -6.95 -14.11
N VAL A 6 3.70 -6.51 -12.90
CA VAL A 6 3.32 -7.22 -11.66
C VAL A 6 2.63 -6.26 -10.71
N ALA A 7 1.47 -6.63 -10.18
CA ALA A 7 0.76 -5.90 -9.14
C ALA A 7 0.68 -6.75 -7.86
N ILE A 8 0.85 -6.13 -6.68
CA ILE A 8 0.70 -6.79 -5.38
C ILE A 8 -0.37 -6.07 -4.58
N VAL A 9 -1.43 -6.78 -4.20
CA VAL A 9 -2.55 -6.21 -3.43
C VAL A 9 -2.64 -6.88 -2.07
N THR A 10 -2.52 -6.09 -1.00
CA THR A 10 -2.64 -6.59 0.38
C THR A 10 -4.02 -6.32 0.96
N GLY A 11 -4.56 -7.27 1.71
CA GLY A 11 -5.96 -7.22 2.16
C GLY A 11 -6.95 -7.50 1.03
N ALA A 12 -6.57 -8.30 0.04
CA ALA A 12 -7.32 -8.52 -1.19
C ALA A 12 -8.62 -9.32 -1.02
N ASN A 13 -8.81 -9.98 0.13
CA ASN A 13 -9.99 -10.83 0.34
C ASN A 13 -11.26 -10.04 0.70
N LYS A 14 -11.18 -8.75 1.07
CA LYS A 14 -12.31 -7.93 1.52
C LYS A 14 -12.10 -6.43 1.21
N GLY A 15 -13.18 -5.64 1.32
CA GLY A 15 -13.13 -4.18 1.14
C GLY A 15 -12.62 -3.77 -0.24
N LEU A 16 -11.90 -2.64 -0.33
CA LEU A 16 -11.36 -2.08 -1.58
C LEU A 16 -10.38 -3.02 -2.31
N GLY A 17 -9.67 -3.90 -1.60
CA GLY A 17 -8.69 -4.80 -2.19
C GLY A 17 -9.30 -5.83 -3.14
N PHE A 18 -10.54 -6.24 -2.88
CA PHE A 18 -11.26 -7.22 -3.71
C PHE A 18 -11.66 -6.69 -5.11
N PRO A 19 -12.38 -5.56 -5.24
CA PRO A 19 -12.69 -4.99 -6.55
C PRO A 19 -11.42 -4.51 -7.28
N LEU A 20 -10.39 -4.04 -6.56
CA LEU A 20 -9.12 -3.66 -7.16
C LEU A 20 -8.40 -4.84 -7.82
N VAL A 21 -8.31 -5.99 -7.15
CA VAL A 21 -7.75 -7.22 -7.77
C VAL A 21 -8.59 -7.64 -8.96
N LYS A 22 -9.93 -7.53 -8.88
CA LYS A 22 -10.80 -7.88 -9.99
C LYS A 22 -10.54 -7.01 -11.23
N GLU A 23 -10.49 -5.68 -11.07
CA GLU A 23 -10.15 -4.78 -12.16
C GLU A 23 -8.72 -5.00 -12.69
N LEU A 24 -7.74 -5.23 -11.81
CA LEU A 24 -6.37 -5.51 -12.22
C LEU A 24 -6.30 -6.80 -13.04
N CYS A 25 -7.01 -7.85 -12.65
CA CYS A 25 -7.07 -9.09 -13.44
C CYS A 25 -7.73 -8.90 -14.82
N GLU A 26 -8.68 -7.96 -14.95
CA GLU A 26 -9.35 -7.66 -16.22
C GLU A 26 -8.51 -6.77 -17.14
N LYS A 27 -7.76 -5.82 -16.56
CA LYS A 27 -7.08 -4.74 -17.32
C LYS A 27 -5.58 -4.91 -17.45
N LEU A 28 -4.94 -5.64 -16.54
CA LEU A 28 -3.50 -5.86 -16.53
C LEU A 28 -3.16 -7.14 -17.31
N ASP A 29 -2.50 -6.96 -18.46
CA ASP A 29 -1.75 -8.05 -19.08
C ASP A 29 -0.44 -8.25 -18.30
N GLY A 30 -0.51 -9.04 -17.23
CA GLY A 30 0.56 -9.21 -16.23
C GLY A 30 0.18 -10.14 -15.07
N ILE A 31 0.99 -10.16 -14.01
CA ILE A 31 0.80 -11.02 -12.83
C ILE A 31 0.24 -10.20 -11.67
N VAL A 32 -0.81 -10.70 -11.01
CA VAL A 32 -1.38 -10.09 -9.79
C VAL A 32 -1.15 -11.02 -8.60
N TYR A 33 -0.33 -10.61 -7.63
CA TYR A 33 -0.17 -11.28 -6.33
C TYR A 33 -1.11 -10.66 -5.31
N LEU A 34 -1.75 -11.50 -4.49
CA LEU A 34 -2.68 -11.05 -3.47
C LEU A 34 -2.34 -11.63 -2.10
N THR A 35 -2.59 -10.88 -1.01
CA THR A 35 -2.38 -11.36 0.37
C THR A 35 -3.61 -11.08 1.25
N SER A 36 -3.93 -11.98 2.19
CA SER A 36 -5.06 -11.89 3.14
C SER A 36 -4.65 -12.31 4.56
N ARG A 37 -5.47 -11.92 5.55
CA ARG A 37 -5.18 -12.02 7.01
C ARG A 37 -5.86 -13.19 7.72
N ASP A 38 -6.19 -14.27 7.04
CA ASP A 38 -6.80 -15.40 7.74
C ASP A 38 -5.70 -16.17 8.47
N GLU A 39 -5.56 -15.87 9.77
CA GLU A 39 -4.82 -16.54 10.88
C GLU A 39 -3.84 -15.62 11.63
N THR A 40 -4.32 -14.83 12.61
CA THR A 40 -3.44 -14.08 13.56
C THR A 40 -4.11 -13.79 14.91
N ARG A 41 -5.25 -14.41 15.23
CA ARG A 41 -6.01 -14.11 16.46
C ARG A 41 -5.34 -14.53 17.76
N GLU A 42 -4.42 -15.49 17.72
CA GLU A 42 -3.87 -16.10 18.94
C GLU A 42 -2.56 -15.44 19.42
N ALA A 43 -1.77 -14.82 18.54
CA ALA A 43 -0.48 -14.20 18.91
C ALA A 43 -0.61 -12.86 19.65
N VAL A 44 -1.71 -12.12 19.41
CA VAL A 44 -1.96 -10.77 19.98
C VAL A 44 -2.34 -10.82 21.47
N LYS A 45 -2.67 -11.99 22.03
CA LYS A 45 -3.13 -12.12 23.41
C LYS A 45 -2.06 -11.79 24.47
N GLU A 46 -0.78 -11.77 24.11
CA GLU A 46 0.32 -11.66 25.10
C GLU A 46 1.04 -10.31 25.11
N ASN A 47 0.71 -9.39 24.20
CA ASN A 47 0.97 -7.95 24.28
C ASN A 47 2.39 -7.53 24.73
N LYS A 48 3.45 -7.98 24.02
CA LYS A 48 4.87 -7.73 24.37
C LYS A 48 5.69 -7.02 23.29
N GLU A 49 5.06 -6.39 22.31
CA GLU A 49 5.72 -6.02 21.04
C GLU A 49 5.95 -4.50 20.83
N ILE A 50 5.62 -3.65 21.81
CA ILE A 50 5.50 -2.19 21.62
C ILE A 50 6.81 -1.41 21.87
N GLU A 51 7.82 -1.96 22.56
CA GLU A 51 8.96 -1.16 23.05
C GLU A 51 9.93 -0.63 21.96
N ASP A 52 9.96 -1.20 20.75
CA ASP A 52 10.96 -0.84 19.72
C ASP A 52 10.40 -0.04 18.52
N GLY A 53 9.18 0.53 18.62
CA GLY A 53 8.62 1.37 17.55
C GLY A 53 8.20 0.60 16.28
N TRP A 54 8.14 -0.72 16.35
CA TRP A 54 7.44 -1.55 15.37
C TRP A 54 5.95 -1.44 15.67
N GLY A 55 5.20 -0.98 14.66
CA GLY A 55 3.83 -0.48 14.79
C GLY A 55 2.91 -1.22 15.77
N ASP A 56 2.11 -0.41 16.47
CA ASP A 56 1.11 -0.74 17.50
C ASP A 56 -0.02 -1.71 17.06
N SER A 57 0.14 -2.39 15.92
CA SER A 57 -0.70 -3.51 15.49
C SER A 57 -0.04 -4.35 14.38
N PRO A 58 -0.43 -5.64 14.23
CA PRO A 58 -0.02 -6.48 13.11
C PRO A 58 -0.31 -5.89 11.72
N TYR A 59 -1.31 -4.98 11.64
CA TYR A 59 -1.61 -4.24 10.41
C TYR A 59 -0.45 -3.32 10.03
N VAL A 60 0.11 -2.56 10.97
CA VAL A 60 1.22 -1.65 10.70
C VAL A 60 2.46 -2.44 10.31
N VAL A 61 2.79 -3.52 11.03
CA VAL A 61 3.90 -4.43 10.68
C VAL A 61 3.75 -4.97 9.25
N SER A 62 2.56 -5.42 8.88
CA SER A 62 2.28 -5.90 7.52
C SER A 62 2.51 -4.82 6.46
N LYS A 63 2.13 -3.56 6.74
CA LYS A 63 2.32 -2.45 5.79
C LYS A 63 3.76 -1.97 5.71
N VAL A 64 4.51 -1.98 6.80
CA VAL A 64 5.98 -1.77 6.79
C VAL A 64 6.66 -2.83 5.94
N GLY A 65 6.29 -4.10 6.09
CA GLY A 65 6.83 -5.20 5.28
C GLY A 65 6.56 -5.01 3.77
N VAL A 66 5.35 -4.56 3.40
CA VAL A 66 5.01 -4.23 2.01
C VAL A 66 5.85 -3.06 1.50
N ASN A 67 6.00 -2.00 2.29
CA ASN A 67 6.82 -0.85 1.92
C ASN A 67 8.26 -1.28 1.66
N ALA A 68 8.90 -2.01 2.58
CA ALA A 68 10.26 -2.50 2.41
C ALA A 68 10.40 -3.41 1.17
N TYR A 69 9.43 -4.30 0.96
CA TYR A 69 9.42 -5.19 -0.20
C TYR A 69 9.31 -4.43 -1.53
N THR A 70 8.56 -3.32 -1.59
CA THR A 70 8.48 -2.44 -2.77
C THR A 70 9.86 -1.96 -3.22
N PHE A 71 10.70 -1.43 -2.31
CA PHE A 71 12.03 -0.94 -2.67
C PHE A 71 12.96 -2.07 -3.13
N LEU A 72 12.91 -3.22 -2.45
CA LEU A 72 13.66 -4.41 -2.87
C LEU A 72 13.24 -4.89 -4.25
N LEU A 73 11.93 -4.94 -4.50
CA LEU A 73 11.36 -5.41 -5.75
C LEU A 73 11.67 -4.45 -6.90
N ASN A 74 11.59 -3.13 -6.66
CA ASN A 74 12.02 -2.12 -7.62
C ASN A 74 13.48 -2.33 -8.05
N ARG A 75 14.39 -2.55 -7.10
CA ARG A 75 15.81 -2.82 -7.41
C ARG A 75 15.99 -4.12 -8.20
N ARG A 76 15.26 -5.18 -7.82
CA ARG A 76 15.33 -6.49 -8.47
C ARG A 76 14.80 -6.51 -9.90
N LEU A 77 13.89 -5.61 -10.23
CA LEU A 77 13.23 -5.56 -11.52
C LEU A 77 13.70 -4.38 -12.40
N ALA A 78 14.68 -3.61 -11.93
CA ALA A 78 15.21 -2.45 -12.62
C ALA A 78 15.81 -2.80 -14.00
N ASP A 79 16.48 -3.95 -14.10
CA ASP A 79 17.05 -4.50 -15.35
C ASP A 79 15.97 -4.84 -16.39
N ARG A 80 14.73 -5.09 -15.93
CA ARG A 80 13.55 -5.33 -16.78
C ARG A 80 12.77 -4.06 -17.10
N GLY A 81 13.24 -2.90 -16.65
CA GLY A 81 12.55 -1.62 -16.83
C GLY A 81 11.21 -1.51 -16.07
N ILE A 82 10.98 -2.38 -15.08
CA ILE A 82 9.76 -2.35 -14.26
C ILE A 82 10.00 -1.43 -13.07
N LYS A 83 9.06 -0.51 -12.84
CA LYS A 83 9.05 0.43 -11.72
C LYS A 83 8.07 -0.08 -10.67
N VAL A 84 8.44 -0.03 -9.40
CA VAL A 84 7.56 -0.45 -8.30
C VAL A 84 7.51 0.65 -7.25
N ASP A 85 6.33 1.17 -6.99
CA ASP A 85 6.06 2.22 -6.00
C ASP A 85 4.99 1.75 -5.01
N CYS A 86 4.93 2.39 -3.84
CA CYS A 86 3.84 2.24 -2.89
C CYS A 86 3.08 3.56 -2.73
N VAL A 87 1.77 3.45 -2.46
CA VAL A 87 0.89 4.60 -2.29
C VAL A 87 0.10 4.42 -1.01
N HIS A 88 0.11 5.44 -0.14
CA HIS A 88 -0.81 5.59 0.96
C HIS A 88 -2.06 6.32 0.47
N PRO A 89 -3.24 5.67 0.38
CA PRO A 89 -4.43 6.27 -0.22
C PRO A 89 -5.17 7.26 0.70
N GLY A 90 -4.68 7.46 1.91
CA GLY A 90 -5.31 8.31 2.92
C GLY A 90 -6.20 7.51 3.86
N TYR A 91 -6.86 8.18 4.80
CA TYR A 91 -7.84 7.53 5.67
C TYR A 91 -9.20 7.49 4.96
N VAL A 92 -9.33 6.47 4.10
CA VAL A 92 -10.45 6.35 3.15
C VAL A 92 -11.75 5.95 3.84
N ILE A 93 -12.83 6.65 3.54
CA ILE A 93 -14.20 6.32 3.94
C ILE A 93 -14.61 5.01 3.28
N SER A 94 -14.62 3.92 4.03
CA SER A 94 -14.84 2.57 3.50
C SER A 94 -15.38 1.61 4.57
N ASP A 95 -15.71 0.39 4.16
CA ASP A 95 -16.10 -0.67 5.10
C ASP A 95 -14.99 -1.00 6.10
N MET A 96 -13.71 -0.95 5.70
CA MET A 96 -12.56 -1.19 6.59
C MET A 96 -12.50 -0.17 7.73
N THR A 97 -12.91 1.05 7.45
CA THR A 97 -12.94 2.15 8.42
C THR A 97 -14.34 2.35 9.01
N ARG A 98 -15.29 1.46 8.70
CA ARG A 98 -16.70 1.52 9.14
C ARG A 98 -17.35 2.87 8.82
N GLY A 99 -17.07 3.40 7.63
CA GLY A 99 -17.55 4.72 7.19
C GLY A 99 -16.84 5.92 7.81
N SER A 100 -15.80 5.70 8.63
CA SER A 100 -14.94 6.78 9.13
C SER A 100 -13.88 7.13 8.09
N GLY A 101 -13.43 8.38 8.04
CA GLY A 101 -12.40 8.78 7.09
C GLY A 101 -12.48 10.25 6.75
N ASN A 102 -11.47 10.72 6.01
CA ASN A 102 -11.42 12.07 5.46
C ASN A 102 -11.14 12.09 3.95
N VAL A 103 -10.98 10.92 3.31
CA VAL A 103 -10.77 10.79 1.86
C VAL A 103 -11.85 9.88 1.29
N SER A 104 -12.49 10.28 0.19
CA SER A 104 -13.45 9.41 -0.49
C SER A 104 -12.73 8.30 -1.29
N PRO A 105 -13.38 7.14 -1.55
CA PRO A 105 -12.81 6.11 -2.41
C PRO A 105 -12.36 6.61 -3.79
N ASP A 106 -13.13 7.51 -4.40
CA ASP A 106 -12.81 8.05 -5.72
C ASP A 106 -11.57 8.97 -5.70
N GLU A 107 -11.38 9.75 -4.64
CA GLU A 107 -10.17 10.56 -4.45
C GLU A 107 -8.94 9.69 -4.22
N ALA A 108 -9.06 8.67 -3.37
CA ALA A 108 -8.02 7.68 -3.14
C ALA A 108 -7.62 6.94 -4.42
N ALA A 109 -8.60 6.58 -5.26
CA ALA A 109 -8.32 5.90 -6.53
C ALA A 109 -7.54 6.79 -7.51
N LYS A 110 -7.84 8.10 -7.57
CA LYS A 110 -7.15 9.04 -8.47
C LYS A 110 -5.65 9.07 -8.26
N VAL A 111 -5.18 9.12 -7.00
CA VAL A 111 -3.73 9.14 -6.73
C VAL A 111 -3.06 7.82 -7.11
N VAL A 112 -3.70 6.68 -6.83
CA VAL A 112 -3.16 5.36 -7.18
C VAL A 112 -3.05 5.21 -8.71
N VAL A 113 -4.10 5.59 -9.45
CA VAL A 113 -4.11 5.54 -10.92
C VAL A 113 -3.06 6.48 -11.49
N LYS A 114 -2.97 7.72 -10.99
CA LYS A 114 -1.98 8.69 -11.42
C LYS A 114 -0.56 8.15 -11.24
N VAL A 115 -0.23 7.61 -10.06
CA VAL A 115 1.09 7.02 -9.80
C VAL A 115 1.37 5.84 -10.74
N ALA A 116 0.39 4.96 -10.96
CA ALA A 116 0.56 3.82 -11.84
C ALA A 116 0.82 4.19 -13.31
N LEU A 117 0.25 5.31 -13.79
CA LEU A 117 0.39 5.78 -15.16
C LEU A 117 1.60 6.70 -15.38
N ASP A 118 1.88 7.58 -14.43
CA ASP A 118 2.78 8.72 -14.62
C ASP A 118 4.14 8.55 -13.91
N SER A 119 4.36 7.47 -13.13
CA SER A 119 5.59 7.36 -12.36
C SER A 119 6.85 7.27 -13.23
N GLU A 120 7.65 8.32 -13.18
CA GLU A 120 8.88 8.42 -13.96
C GLU A 120 10.03 7.55 -13.40
N SER A 121 10.04 7.24 -12.11
CA SER A 121 11.00 6.31 -11.49
C SER A 121 10.32 5.48 -10.40
N GLY A 122 10.72 4.22 -10.27
CA GLY A 122 10.21 3.37 -9.18
C GLY A 122 11.00 3.52 -7.88
N GLY A 123 10.50 2.91 -6.81
CA GLY A 123 11.10 2.92 -5.48
C GLY A 123 10.72 4.18 -4.71
N ARG A 124 9.46 4.63 -4.82
CA ARG A 124 8.92 5.78 -4.12
C ARG A 124 7.74 5.38 -3.24
N TYR A 125 7.52 6.17 -2.20
CA TYR A 125 6.33 6.11 -1.37
C TYR A 125 5.53 7.40 -1.52
N PHE A 126 4.34 7.29 -2.11
CA PHE A 126 3.45 8.42 -2.35
C PHE A 126 2.41 8.53 -1.24
N TRP A 127 2.19 9.74 -0.75
CA TRP A 127 1.10 10.07 0.16
C TRP A 127 -0.19 10.35 -0.63
N HIS A 128 -1.32 10.48 0.07
CA HIS A 128 -2.65 10.55 -0.59
C HIS A 128 -2.87 11.82 -1.41
N ASN A 129 -2.12 12.88 -1.11
CA ASN A 129 -2.09 14.12 -1.87
C ASN A 129 -1.16 14.07 -3.10
N GLY A 130 -0.43 12.96 -3.30
CA GLY A 130 0.51 12.75 -4.39
C GLY A 130 1.95 13.16 -4.09
N ASP A 131 2.25 13.66 -2.88
CA ASP A 131 3.62 13.97 -2.48
C ASP A 131 4.42 12.69 -2.27
N VAL A 132 5.71 12.74 -2.62
CA VAL A 132 6.65 11.67 -2.28
C VAL A 132 7.20 11.93 -0.90
N VAL A 133 7.08 10.94 -0.01
CA VAL A 133 7.58 11.01 1.37
C VAL A 133 8.61 9.92 1.64
N PRO A 134 9.54 10.12 2.59
CA PRO A 134 10.42 9.05 3.04
C PRO A 134 9.58 7.93 3.69
N TRP A 135 9.83 6.68 3.33
CA TRP A 135 9.11 5.53 3.90
C TRP A 135 9.59 5.16 5.31
N ASP A 136 10.80 5.57 5.65
CA ASP A 136 11.52 5.38 6.91
C ASP A 136 11.69 6.70 7.70
N GLY A 137 10.99 7.75 7.27
CA GLY A 137 11.04 9.07 7.90
C GLY A 137 9.93 9.33 8.93
N PRO A 138 9.87 10.56 9.45
CA PRO A 138 8.82 10.98 10.37
C PRO A 138 7.43 10.79 9.77
N ASP A 139 6.44 10.52 10.64
CA ASP A 139 5.06 10.28 10.24
C ASP A 139 4.49 11.43 9.40
N PRO A 140 4.10 11.18 8.13
CA PRO A 140 3.56 12.19 7.24
C PRO A 140 2.32 12.90 7.77
N ARG A 141 1.57 12.30 8.69
CA ARG A 141 0.39 12.93 9.30
C ARG A 141 0.74 14.22 10.04
N GLY A 142 1.94 14.32 10.63
CA GLY A 142 2.38 15.47 11.41
C GLY A 142 2.64 16.73 10.60
N TYR A 143 3.03 16.60 9.33
CA TYR A 143 3.41 17.72 8.47
C TYR A 143 2.60 17.84 7.18
N ILE A 144 1.92 16.77 6.74
CA ILE A 144 1.00 16.81 5.58
C ILE A 144 -0.44 16.94 6.04
N ASP A 145 -0.88 16.11 6.99
CA ASP A 145 -2.29 16.08 7.42
C ASP A 145 -2.57 17.02 8.61
N GLY A 146 -1.55 17.67 9.16
CA GLY A 146 -1.64 18.57 10.31
C GLY A 146 -2.03 17.90 11.63
N LYS A 147 -1.93 16.56 11.71
CA LYS A 147 -2.24 15.77 12.92
C LYS A 147 -0.97 15.47 13.70
N LYS A 148 -0.79 16.15 14.84
CA LYS A 148 0.20 15.77 15.86
C LYS A 148 -0.28 14.58 16.68
#